data_AF-A0A2E0UWK3-F1
#
_entry.id   AF-A0A2E0UWK3-F1
#
_cell.length_a   1.000
_cell.length_b   1.000
_cell.length_c   1.000
_cell.angle_alpha   90.00
_cell.angle_beta   90.00
_cell.angle_gamma   90.00
#
_symmetry.space_group_name_H-M   'P 1'
#
loop_
_entity.id
_entity.type
_entity.pdbx_description
1 polymer ?
#
loop_
_entity_poly.entity_id
_entity_poly.type
_entity_poly.pdbx_seq_one_letter_code
_entity_poly.pdbx_strand_id
1 'polypeptide(L)' 'MNTEELTRSVTKALVQDERTKEAAIEVINQNGILTLKGHVKNDKIRKAAENIAMQQPGVVSVINELRI' A
#
# COMPACT_ATOMS: atom_id res chain seq x y z
N MET A 1 7.08 0.34 17.18
CA MET A 1 6.64 -0.15 15.86
C MET A 1 7.89 -0.58 15.12
N ASN A 2 8.01 -1.88 14.86
CA ASN A 2 9.04 -2.41 13.99
C ASN A 2 8.59 -2.23 12.54
N THR A 3 9.52 -2.01 11.62
CA THR A 3 9.20 -1.76 10.19
C THR A 3 8.39 -2.90 9.56
N GLU A 4 8.66 -4.14 9.97
CA GLU A 4 7.92 -5.35 9.53
C GLU A 4 6.44 -5.35 9.96
N GLU A 5 6.12 -4.81 11.15
CA GLU A 5 4.75 -4.75 11.67
C GLU A 5 3.90 -3.81 10.81
N LEU A 6 4.46 -2.64 10.47
CA LEU A 6 3.79 -1.65 9.62
C LEU A 6 3.55 -2.21 8.21
N THR A 7 4.57 -2.80 7.59
CA THR A 7 4.42 -3.45 6.27
C THR A 7 3.33 -4.52 6.30
N ARG A 8 3.30 -5.36 7.35
CA ARG A 8 2.26 -6.38 7.54
C ARG A 8 0.85 -5.78 7.71
N SER A 9 0.70 -4.67 8.44
CA SER A 9 -0.59 -3.98 8.56
C SER A 9 -1.09 -3.46 7.21
N VAL A 10 -0.19 -2.81 6.45
CA VAL A 10 -0.52 -2.23 5.13
C VAL A 10 -0.90 -3.33 4.14
N THR A 11 -0.07 -4.37 3.99
CA THR A 11 -0.37 -5.50 3.08
C THR A 11 -1.67 -6.19 3.47
N LYS A 12 -1.95 -6.36 4.77
CA LYS A 12 -3.23 -6.91 5.23
C LYS A 12 -4.40 -6.00 4.83
N ALA A 13 -4.31 -4.69 5.05
CA ALA A 13 -5.37 -3.74 4.69
C ALA A 13 -5.64 -3.72 3.18
N LEU A 14 -4.59 -3.79 2.35
CA LEU A 14 -4.70 -3.88 0.88
C LEU A 14 -5.38 -5.18 0.42
N VAL A 15 -5.14 -6.29 1.11
CA VAL A 15 -5.78 -7.60 0.84
C VAL A 15 -7.23 -7.66 1.36
N GLN A 16 -7.58 -6.86 2.37
CA GLN A 16 -8.95 -6.79 2.91
C GLN A 16 -9.88 -5.85 2.12
N ASP A 17 -9.35 -4.97 1.27
CA ASP A 17 -10.18 -4.09 0.42
C ASP A 17 -10.47 -4.73 -0.94
N GLU A 18 -11.76 -4.84 -1.26
CA GLU A 18 -12.28 -5.44 -2.50
C GLU A 18 -11.68 -4.85 -3.80
N ARG A 19 -11.18 -3.61 -3.77
CA ARG A 19 -10.60 -2.92 -4.93
C ARG A 19 -9.14 -3.31 -5.16
N THR A 20 -8.41 -3.66 -4.11
CA THR A 20 -6.95 -3.91 -4.16
C THR A 20 -6.56 -5.37 -3.91
N LYS A 21 -7.46 -6.21 -3.38
CA LYS A 21 -7.18 -7.64 -3.08
C LYS A 21 -6.67 -8.48 -4.27
N GLU A 22 -7.02 -8.11 -5.50
CA GLU A 22 -6.58 -8.80 -6.73
C GLU A 22 -5.31 -8.19 -7.35
N ALA A 23 -4.77 -7.12 -6.78
CA ALA A 23 -3.61 -6.43 -7.31
C ALA A 23 -2.31 -6.97 -6.70
N ALA A 24 -1.33 -7.26 -7.57
CA ALA A 24 0.02 -7.60 -7.14
C ALA A 24 0.75 -6.31 -6.70
N ILE A 25 0.56 -5.94 -5.44
CA ILE A 25 1.16 -4.75 -4.81
C ILE A 25 2.28 -5.18 -3.85
N GLU A 26 3.50 -4.80 -4.18
CA GLU A 26 4.65 -4.82 -3.29
C GLU A 26 4.63 -3.59 -2.40
N VAL A 27 4.89 -3.77 -1.10
CA VAL A 27 4.93 -2.69 -0.09
C VAL A 27 6.34 -2.65 0.51
N ILE A 28 7.11 -1.62 0.18
CA ILE A 28 8.44 -1.36 0.76
C ILE A 28 8.29 -0.30 1.84
N ASN A 29 8.83 -0.54 3.04
CA ASN A 29 8.79 0.41 4.16
C ASN A 29 10.19 0.91 4.50
N GLN A 30 10.37 2.23 4.49
CA GLN A 30 11.59 2.91 4.92
C GLN A 30 11.21 3.95 5.98
N ASN A 31 11.33 3.58 7.26
CA ASN A 31 11.08 4.44 8.42
C ASN A 31 9.70 5.13 8.43
N GLY A 32 8.65 4.44 7.97
CA GLY A 32 7.28 4.98 7.89
C GLY A 32 6.95 5.66 6.56
N ILE A 33 7.92 5.85 5.67
CA ILE A 33 7.67 6.15 4.26
C ILE A 33 7.42 4.81 3.55
N LEU A 34 6.27 4.67 2.90
CA LEU A 34 5.90 3.46 2.17
C LEU A 34 5.99 3.68 0.67
N THR A 35 6.67 2.78 -0.05
CA THR A 35 6.64 2.77 -1.52
C THR A 35 5.79 1.61 -2.00
N LEU A 36 4.74 1.91 -2.77
CA LEU A 36 3.84 0.92 -3.38
C LEU A 36 4.28 0.65 -4.82
N LYS A 37 4.59 -0.61 -5.13
CA LYS A 37 5.08 -1.05 -6.45
C LYS A 37 4.25 -2.20 -7.01
N GLY A 38 4.23 -2.33 -8.34
CA GLY A 38 3.47 -3.36 -9.05
C GLY A 38 2.56 -2.80 -10.14
N HIS A 39 1.57 -3.60 -10.54
CA HIS A 39 0.63 -3.28 -11.61
C HIS A 39 -0.82 -3.41 -11.12
N VAL A 40 -1.68 -2.48 -11.53
CA VAL A 40 -3.09 -2.39 -11.12
C VAL A 40 -3.99 -2.16 -12.32
N LYS A 41 -5.19 -2.74 -12.32
CA LYS A 41 -6.08 -2.75 -13.50
C LYS A 41 -6.61 -1.36 -13.93
N ASN A 42 -6.43 -0.29 -13.13
CA ASN A 42 -6.83 1.10 -13.44
C ASN A 42 -6.42 2.11 -12.32
N ASP A 43 -6.60 3.40 -12.62
CA ASP A 43 -6.32 4.54 -11.74
C ASP A 43 -7.10 4.54 -10.41
N LYS A 44 -8.31 3.97 -10.37
CA LYS A 44 -9.11 3.87 -9.15
C LYS A 44 -8.47 2.90 -8.16
N ILE A 45 -7.90 1.79 -8.64
CA ILE A 45 -7.14 0.84 -7.81
C ILE A 45 -5.84 1.48 -7.33
N ARG A 46 -5.11 2.19 -8.22
CA ARG A 46 -3.88 2.92 -7.83
C ARG A 46 -4.13 3.89 -6.66
N LYS A 47 -5.20 4.70 -6.76
CA LYS A 47 -5.60 5.65 -5.72
C LYS A 47 -6.18 4.97 -4.48
N ALA A 48 -6.89 3.85 -4.62
CA ALA A 48 -7.37 3.09 -3.48
C ALA A 48 -6.20 2.60 -2.62
N ALA A 49 -5.19 1.98 -3.23
CA ALA A 49 -4.03 1.45 -2.53
C ALA A 49 -3.27 2.52 -1.72
N GLU A 50 -3.04 3.68 -2.32
CA GLU A 50 -2.39 4.83 -1.68
C GLU A 50 -3.17 5.34 -0.46
N ASN A 51 -4.49 5.50 -0.59
CA ASN A 51 -5.34 5.93 0.53
C ASN A 51 -5.39 4.88 1.66
N ILE A 52 -5.48 3.59 1.33
CA ILE A 52 -5.50 2.49 2.31
C ILE A 52 -4.17 2.43 3.08
N ALA A 53 -3.05 2.61 2.38
CA ALA A 53 -1.72 2.67 2.98
C ALA A 53 -1.56 3.90 3.88
N MET A 54 -1.92 5.10 3.39
CA MET A 54 -1.81 6.36 4.15
C MET A 54 -2.65 6.37 5.44
N GLN A 55 -3.73 5.58 5.49
CA GLN A 55 -4.58 5.42 6.68
C GLN A 55 -4.01 4.48 7.75
N GLN A 56 -2.88 3.80 7.51
CA GLN A 56 -2.31 2.88 8.52
C GLN A 56 -1.55 3.63 9.63
N PRO A 57 -1.75 3.27 10.92
CA PRO A 57 -1.02 3.89 12.03
C PRO A 57 0.50 3.72 11.90
N GLY A 58 1.25 4.83 11.91
CA GLY A 58 2.71 4.83 11.77
C GLY A 58 3.21 5.14 10.36
N VAL A 59 2.32 5.35 9.38
CA VAL A 59 2.70 5.89 8.06
C VAL A 59 2.92 7.39 8.14
N VAL A 60 4.02 7.84 7.55
CA VAL A 60 4.44 9.25 7.45
C VAL A 60 4.19 9.79 6.04
N SER A 61 4.37 8.95 5.02
CA SER A 61 4.10 9.28 3.62
C SER A 61 3.96 8.01 2.77
N VAL A 62 3.34 8.13 1.60
CA VAL A 62 3.22 7.05 0.61
C VAL A 62 3.72 7.54 -0.75
N ILE A 63 4.64 6.79 -1.35
CA ILE A 63 5.15 6.97 -2.70
C ILE A 63 4.47 5.94 -3.60
N ASN A 64 3.66 6.40 -4.55
CA ASN A 64 2.83 5.54 -5.38
C ASN A 64 3.47 5.30 -6.76
N GLU A 65 4.21 4.21 -6.91
CA GLU A 65 4.87 3.79 -8.16
C GLU A 65 4.06 2.71 -8.92
N LEU A 66 2.79 2.51 -8.57
CA LEU A 66 1.92 1.52 -9.21
C LEU A 66 1.62 1.91 -10.67
N ARG A 67 1.79 0.95 -11.58
CA ARG A 67 1.53 1.11 -13.02
C ARG A 67 0.13 0.61 -13.38
N ILE A 68 -0.43 1.15 -14.47
CA ILE A 68 -1.63 0.61 -15.15
C ILE A 68 -1.14 -0.11 -16.40
#